data_AF-A0A9E4C572-F1
#
_entry.id   AF-A0A9E4C572-F1
#
_cell.length_a   1.000
_cell.length_b   1.000
_cell.length_c   1.000
_cell.angle_alpha   90.00
_cell.angle_beta   90.00
_cell.angle_gamma   90.00
#
_symmetry.space_group_name_H-M   'P 1'
#
loop_
_entity.id
_entity.type
_entity.pdbx_description
1 polymer ?
#
loop_
_entity_poly.entity_id
_entity_poly.type
_entity_poly.pdbx_seq_one_letter_code
_entity_poly.pdbx_strand_id
1 'polypeptide(L)'
;MPLSDGQSLLQAAKTCELHVHIGGSLFAADLLDLARDYYEKIDWSLFVDSFERAYGRRPDPVALFGEALHSQCLDALKAHCVYGAEDGGDFAHFQAKFNLAICIYRHWWNVL
;
A
#
# COMPACT_ATOMS: atom_id res chain seq x y z
N MET A 1 -33.98 -6.20 12.26
CA MET A 1 -34.29 -7.65 12.32
C MET A 1 -32.99 -8.42 12.19
N PRO A 2 -32.68 -9.38 13.09
CA PRO A 2 -31.52 -10.24 12.92
C PRO A 2 -31.74 -11.18 11.72
N LEU A 3 -30.68 -11.45 10.97
CA LEU A 3 -30.70 -12.38 9.83
C LEU A 3 -30.84 -13.82 10.35
N SER A 4 -31.53 -14.68 9.58
CA SER A 4 -31.55 -16.13 9.86
C SER A 4 -30.16 -16.75 9.68
N ASP A 5 -29.86 -17.85 10.38
CA ASP A 5 -28.54 -18.50 10.37
C ASP A 5 -28.02 -18.86 8.97
N GLY A 6 -28.91 -19.15 8.02
CA GLY A 6 -28.54 -19.40 6.62
C GLY A 6 -28.17 -18.12 5.84
N GLN A 7 -28.77 -16.98 6.18
CA GLN A 7 -28.47 -15.69 5.56
C GLN A 7 -27.18 -15.08 6.11
N SER A 8 -26.86 -15.29 7.39
CA SER A 8 -25.59 -14.85 7.98
C SER A 8 -24.39 -15.61 7.38
N LEU A 9 -24.50 -16.93 7.20
CA LEU A 9 -23.47 -17.76 6.58
C LEU A 9 -23.21 -17.38 5.11
N LEU A 10 -24.27 -17.16 4.33
CA LEU A 10 -24.13 -16.71 2.94
C LEU A 10 -23.49 -15.32 2.86
N GLN A 11 -23.83 -14.42 3.78
CA GLN A 11 -23.21 -13.10 3.82
C GLN A 11 -21.72 -13.19 4.17
N ALA A 12 -21.34 -14.01 5.14
CA ALA A 12 -19.95 -14.26 5.50
C ALA A 12 -19.15 -14.87 4.34
N ALA A 13 -19.74 -15.81 3.58
CA ALA A 13 -19.11 -16.40 2.41
C ALA A 13 -18.87 -15.38 1.29
N LYS A 14 -19.79 -14.41 1.09
CA LYS A 14 -19.64 -13.32 0.12
C LYS A 14 -18.60 -12.28 0.51
N THR A 15 -18.22 -12.20 1.79
CA THR A 15 -17.17 -11.31 2.30
C THR A 15 -15.84 -12.03 2.52
N CYS A 16 -15.74 -13.31 2.15
CA CYS A 16 -14.52 -14.06 2.26
C CYS A 16 -13.54 -13.59 1.18
N GLU A 17 -12.36 -13.12 1.59
CA GLU A 17 -11.28 -12.80 0.66
C GLU A 17 -10.76 -14.09 0.02
N LEU A 18 -10.79 -14.15 -1.31
CA LEU A 18 -10.38 -15.32 -2.08
C LEU A 18 -8.94 -15.21 -2.56
N HIS A 19 -8.38 -13.99 -2.57
CA HIS A 19 -7.00 -13.74 -2.99
C HIS A 19 -6.42 -12.59 -2.18
N VAL A 20 -5.44 -12.92 -1.33
CA VAL A 20 -4.67 -11.91 -0.61
C VAL A 20 -3.17 -12.05 -0.91
N HIS A 21 -2.53 -10.91 -1.18
CA HIS A 21 -1.07 -10.81 -1.11
C HIS A 21 -0.71 -10.47 0.34
N ILE A 22 -0.02 -11.37 1.05
CA ILE A 22 0.34 -11.14 2.46
C ILE A 22 1.16 -9.85 2.62
N GLY A 23 2.12 -9.61 1.74
CA GLY A 23 2.88 -8.35 1.69
C GLY A 23 2.04 -7.12 1.32
N GLY A 24 0.81 -7.28 0.85
CA GLY A 24 -0.15 -6.20 0.60
C GLY A 24 -1.19 -6.04 1.70
N SER A 25 -1.10 -6.85 2.75
CA SER A 25 -2.05 -6.84 3.87
C SER A 25 -1.62 -5.92 5.02
N LEU A 26 -0.52 -5.17 4.84
CA LEU A 26 -0.03 -4.21 5.82
C LEU A 26 -0.78 -2.88 5.71
N PHE A 27 -0.98 -2.23 6.85
CA PHE A 27 -1.49 -0.86 6.90
C PHE A 27 -0.39 0.14 6.54
N ALA A 28 -0.78 1.34 6.11
CA ALA A 28 0.16 2.43 5.85
C ALA A 28 1.03 2.77 7.08
N ALA A 29 0.50 2.58 8.29
CA ALA A 29 1.26 2.74 9.53
C ALA A 29 2.39 1.70 9.67
N ASP A 30 2.12 0.44 9.33
CA ASP A 30 3.14 -0.61 9.36
C ASP A 30 4.25 -0.33 8.33
N LEU A 31 3.87 0.16 7.14
CA LEU A 31 4.83 0.56 6.11
C LEU A 31 5.69 1.76 6.56
N LEU A 32 5.07 2.73 7.26
CA LEU A 32 5.78 3.86 7.87
C LEU A 32 6.79 3.36 8.91
N ASP A 33 6.38 2.45 9.79
CA ASP A 33 7.25 1.90 10.83
C ASP A 33 8.41 1.09 10.26
N LEU A 34 8.17 0.26 9.23
CA LEU A 34 9.21 -0.53 8.57
C LEU A 34 10.26 0.32 7.83
N ALA A 35 9.89 1.51 7.35
CA ALA A 35 10.80 2.39 6.63
C ALA A 35 11.37 3.54 7.49
N ARG A 36 10.87 3.75 8.71
CA ARG A 36 11.13 4.92 9.57
C ARG A 36 12.59 5.36 9.61
N ASP A 37 13.51 4.42 9.81
CA ASP A 37 14.93 4.71 10.00
C ASP A 37 15.76 4.63 8.70
N TYR A 38 15.11 4.26 7.59
CA TYR A 38 15.78 3.91 6.32
C TYR A 38 15.16 4.53 5.08
N TYR A 39 14.07 5.29 5.18
CA TYR A 39 13.31 5.79 4.01
C TYR A 39 14.18 6.59 3.02
N GLU A 40 15.22 7.28 3.50
CA GLU A 40 16.19 8.02 2.65
C GLU A 40 17.17 7.10 1.91
N LYS A 41 17.34 5.87 2.37
CA LYS A 41 18.31 4.87 1.86
C LYS A 41 17.65 3.80 0.98
N ILE A 42 16.32 3.73 0.95
CA ILE A 42 15.59 2.76 0.15
C ILE A 42 15.68 3.17 -1.33
N ASP A 43 15.97 2.20 -2.20
CA ASP A 43 15.86 2.40 -3.65
C ASP A 43 14.38 2.37 -4.05
N TRP A 44 13.85 3.56 -4.31
CA TRP A 44 12.46 3.78 -4.68
C TRP A 44 12.17 3.75 -6.18
N SER A 45 13.18 3.51 -7.04
CA SER A 45 13.04 3.59 -8.50
C SER A 45 11.83 2.81 -9.03
N LEU A 46 11.65 1.56 -8.57
CA LEU A 46 10.53 0.70 -8.95
C LEU A 46 9.15 1.30 -8.62
N PHE A 47 9.01 1.94 -7.46
CA PHE A 47 7.79 2.62 -7.07
C PHE A 47 7.58 3.87 -7.91
N VAL A 48 8.58 4.76 -7.94
CA VAL A 48 8.49 6.08 -8.58
C VAL A 48 8.16 5.96 -10.06
N ASP A 49 8.88 5.10 -10.80
CA ASP A 49 8.71 4.98 -12.25
C ASP A 49 7.38 4.28 -12.60
N SER A 50 6.96 3.29 -11.80
CA SER A 50 5.66 2.64 -12.00
C SER A 50 4.51 3.59 -11.69
N PHE A 51 4.64 4.43 -10.67
CA PHE A 51 3.63 5.39 -10.27
C PHE A 51 3.47 6.53 -11.27
N GLU A 52 4.59 7.05 -11.79
CA GLU A 52 4.58 8.05 -12.86
C GLU A 52 3.89 7.52 -14.11
N ARG A 53 4.22 6.29 -14.53
CA ARG A 53 3.58 5.66 -15.69
C ARG A 53 2.08 5.44 -15.49
N ALA A 54 1.66 5.08 -14.28
CA ALA A 54 0.27 4.73 -13.98
C ALA A 54 -0.62 5.97 -13.78
N TYR A 55 -0.11 7.01 -13.11
CA TYR A 55 -0.90 8.17 -12.69
C TYR A 55 -0.49 9.49 -13.36
N GLY A 56 0.55 9.50 -14.21
CA GLY A 56 1.08 10.70 -14.84
C GLY A 56 1.74 11.69 -13.87
N ARG A 57 2.02 11.27 -12.63
CA ARG A 57 2.64 12.09 -11.58
C ARG A 57 3.81 11.36 -10.94
N ARG A 58 4.95 12.02 -10.82
CA ARG A 58 6.15 11.45 -10.20
C ARG A 58 6.12 11.69 -8.68
N PRO A 59 6.02 10.66 -7.84
CA PRO A 59 6.02 10.84 -6.39
C PRO A 59 7.43 11.11 -5.85
N ASP A 60 7.50 11.75 -4.69
CA ASP A 60 8.72 11.88 -3.87
C ASP A 60 8.54 11.08 -2.57
N PRO A 61 9.00 9.81 -2.51
CA PRO A 61 8.88 8.98 -1.32
C PRO A 61 9.61 9.56 -0.12
N VAL A 62 10.76 10.21 -0.33
CA VAL A 62 11.54 10.76 0.77
C VAL A 62 10.75 11.88 1.45
N ALA A 63 10.17 12.78 0.65
CA ALA A 63 9.29 13.82 1.17
C ALA A 63 8.01 13.24 1.83
N LEU A 64 7.38 12.24 1.19
CA LEU A 64 6.17 11.60 1.72
C LEU A 64 6.38 10.98 3.11
N PHE A 65 7.45 10.21 3.28
CA PHE A 65 7.78 9.59 4.57
C PHE A 65 8.21 10.64 5.59
N GLY A 66 9.03 11.62 5.19
CA GLY A 66 9.43 12.73 6.07
C GLY A 66 8.25 13.53 6.61
N GLU A 67 7.28 13.86 5.74
CA GLU A 67 6.05 14.56 6.14
C GLU A 67 5.17 13.70 7.06
N ALA A 68 5.00 12.41 6.75
CA ALA A 68 4.22 11.50 7.58
C ALA A 68 4.81 11.34 8.99
N LEU A 69 6.14 11.26 9.10
CA LEU A 69 6.84 11.20 10.39
C LEU A 69 6.73 12.50 11.18
N HIS A 70 6.86 13.65 10.51
CA HIS A 70 6.82 14.96 11.16
C HIS A 70 5.41 15.34 11.63
N SER A 71 4.43 15.18 10.75
CA SER A 71 3.04 15.58 11.00
C SER A 71 2.22 14.55 11.77
N GLN A 72 2.72 13.31 11.86
CA GLN A 72 1.96 12.14 12.32
C GLN A 72 0.66 11.91 11.53
N CYS A 73 0.59 12.43 10.31
CA CYS A 73 -0.54 12.27 9.40
C CYS A 73 -0.18 11.29 8.27
N LEU A 74 -1.06 10.31 8.04
CA LEU A 74 -0.82 9.26 7.05
C LEU A 74 -1.53 9.51 5.71
N ASP A 75 -2.28 10.59 5.56
CA ASP A 75 -3.21 10.74 4.43
C ASP A 75 -2.49 10.79 3.09
N ALA A 76 -1.39 11.53 3.01
CA ALA A 76 -0.55 11.57 1.82
C ALA A 76 0.06 10.19 1.52
N LEU A 77 0.57 9.49 2.53
CA LEU A 77 1.15 8.14 2.37
C LEU A 77 0.08 7.14 1.88
N LYS A 78 -1.11 7.15 2.50
CA LYS A 78 -2.26 6.32 2.11
C LYS A 78 -2.65 6.54 0.66
N ALA A 79 -2.70 7.79 0.19
CA ALA A 79 -3.01 8.11 -1.20
C ALA A 79 -2.03 7.48 -2.22
N HIS A 80 -0.84 7.06 -1.76
CA HIS A 80 0.20 6.45 -2.61
C HIS A 80 0.36 4.93 -2.41
N CYS A 81 -0.21 4.34 -1.35
CA CYS A 81 -0.04 2.91 -1.05
C CYS A 81 -1.34 2.13 -0.86
N VAL A 82 -2.50 2.80 -0.70
CA VAL A 82 -3.80 2.15 -0.54
C VAL A 82 -4.53 2.15 -1.88
N TYR A 83 -4.83 0.95 -2.38
CA TYR A 83 -5.66 0.77 -3.58
C TYR A 83 -7.15 0.86 -3.20
N GLY A 84 -7.85 1.82 -3.79
CA GLY A 84 -9.25 2.12 -3.56
C GLY A 84 -10.12 1.90 -4.80
N ALA A 85 -11.40 2.23 -4.68
CA ALA A 85 -12.36 2.11 -5.78
C ALA A 85 -11.98 3.02 -6.97
N GLU A 86 -11.36 4.16 -6.70
CA GLU A 86 -10.86 5.14 -7.66
C GLU A 86 -9.71 4.61 -8.52
N ASP A 87 -8.97 3.60 -8.04
CA ASP A 87 -7.90 2.94 -8.78
C ASP A 87 -8.42 1.77 -9.64
N GLY A 88 -9.69 1.41 -9.44
CA GLY A 88 -10.38 0.27 -10.03
C GLY A 88 -10.29 0.21 -11.55
N GLY A 89 -10.14 -1.02 -12.08
CA GLY A 89 -10.22 -1.28 -13.51
C GLY A 89 -8.87 -1.28 -14.24
N ASP A 90 -7.76 -0.99 -13.55
CA ASP A 90 -6.41 -1.10 -14.11
C ASP A 90 -5.43 -1.75 -13.13
N PHE A 91 -4.84 -2.88 -13.53
CA PHE A 91 -3.81 -3.56 -12.74
C PHE A 91 -2.54 -2.70 -12.58
N ALA A 92 -2.24 -1.80 -13.52
CA ALA A 92 -1.11 -0.89 -13.42
C ALA A 92 -1.22 0.05 -12.21
N HIS A 93 -2.44 0.49 -11.86
CA HIS A 93 -2.68 1.29 -10.65
C HIS A 93 -2.39 0.48 -9.38
N PHE A 94 -2.90 -0.75 -9.31
CA PHE A 94 -2.60 -1.67 -8.21
C PHE A 94 -1.08 -1.87 -8.06
N GLN A 95 -0.40 -2.25 -9.15
CA GLN A 95 1.03 -2.52 -9.13
C GLN A 95 1.84 -1.28 -8.74
N ALA A 96 1.46 -0.10 -9.22
CA ALA A 96 2.12 1.16 -8.87
C ALA A 96 2.07 1.45 -7.38
N LYS A 97 0.91 1.32 -6.73
CA LYS A 97 0.77 1.52 -5.29
C LYS A 97 1.45 0.41 -4.48
N PHE A 98 1.33 -0.85 -4.94
CA PHE A 98 1.93 -2.01 -4.29
C PHE A 98 3.47 -1.99 -4.32
N ASN A 99 4.07 -1.40 -5.36
CA ASN A 99 5.52 -1.29 -5.49
C ASN A 99 6.18 -0.49 -4.36
N LEU A 100 5.46 0.40 -3.67
CA LEU A 100 5.96 1.09 -2.48
C LEU A 100 6.37 0.08 -1.41
N ALA A 101 5.51 -0.90 -1.12
CA ALA A 101 5.80 -1.97 -0.17
C ALA A 101 6.94 -2.86 -0.65
N ILE A 102 6.99 -3.18 -1.95
CA ILE A 102 8.09 -3.97 -2.54
C ILE A 102 9.45 -3.28 -2.36
N CYS A 103 9.54 -1.96 -2.54
CA CYS A 103 10.79 -1.22 -2.29
C CYS A 103 11.26 -1.38 -0.84
N ILE A 104 10.34 -1.28 0.14
CA ILE A 104 10.64 -1.48 1.57
C ILE A 104 11.13 -2.92 1.81
N TYR A 105 10.43 -3.92 1.28
CA TYR A 105 10.80 -5.32 1.48
C TYR A 105 12.14 -5.67 0.83
N ARG A 106 12.42 -5.13 -0.36
CA ARG A 106 13.70 -5.30 -1.06
C ARG A 106 14.86 -4.72 -0.26
N HIS A 107 14.65 -3.61 0.45
CA HIS A 107 15.67 -3.08 1.36
C HIS A 107 16.01 -4.11 2.44
N TRP A 108 15.00 -4.62 3.15
CA TRP A 108 15.18 -5.60 4.21
C TRP A 108 15.80 -6.91 3.71
N TRP A 109 15.43 -7.38 2.52
CA TRP A 109 16.03 -8.59 1.92
C TRP A 109 17.53 -8.45 1.63
N ASN A 110 18.01 -7.24 1.35
CA ASN A 110 19.40 -6.99 0.99
C ASN A 110 20.29 -6.61 2.18
N VAL A 111 19.70 -6.40 3.37
CA VAL A 111 20.43 -6.02 4.61
C VAL A 111 20.38 -7.11 5.69
N LEU A 112 19.61 -8.17 5.46
CA LEU A 112 19.57 -9.41 6.26
C LEU A 112 20.46 -10.49 5.62
#